data_AF-A0A377GUP6-F1
#
_entry.id   AF-A0A377GUP6-F1
#
_cell.length_a   1.000
_cell.length_b   1.000
_cell.length_c   1.000
_cell.angle_alpha   90.00
_cell.angle_beta   90.00
_cell.angle_gamma   90.00
#
_symmetry.space_group_name_H-M   'P 1'
#
loop_
_entity.id
_entity.type
_entity.pdbx_description
1 polymer ?
#
loop_
_entity_poly.entity_id
_entity_poly.type
_entity_poly.pdbx_seq_one_letter_code
_entity_poly.pdbx_strand_id
1 'polypeptide(L)'
;MKKLLFMGALLIVGATAFGAVSAEFSGNTGGNISQGSATANLRLASRGTVIDTTNKAVLVVTPTVNAGADGETLSFDFSSIVKNAEQPQTLEGKFTAEIWANDKKVAFGNAEIDVSLAMVNGSVLDDDSIIRGIALYDTVTAGTPGSSGEITGKEIGTLSYTLSGVQTNDMTYTGTVNASVVAKESGSFNDKSAMVTVAVTDFSYTKGS
;
A
#
# COMPACT_ATOMS: atom_id res chain seq x y z
N MET A 1 -22.67 45.60 -10.37
CA MET A 1 -23.05 44.44 -9.52
C MET A 1 -22.67 43.17 -10.27
N LYS A 2 -21.49 42.58 -10.00
CA LYS A 2 -21.05 41.32 -10.64
C LYS A 2 -21.47 40.14 -9.76
N LYS A 3 -22.22 39.21 -10.34
CA LYS A 3 -22.80 38.04 -9.67
C LYS A 3 -21.68 37.08 -9.26
N LEU A 4 -21.57 36.80 -7.96
CA LEU A 4 -20.76 35.70 -7.44
C LEU A 4 -21.45 34.38 -7.83
N LEU A 5 -20.80 33.59 -8.68
CA LEU A 5 -21.20 32.22 -8.96
C LEU A 5 -20.41 31.30 -8.00
N PHE A 6 -21.08 30.78 -6.97
CA PHE A 6 -20.54 29.72 -6.12
C PHE A 6 -20.64 28.39 -6.88
N MET A 7 -19.54 27.94 -7.49
CA MET A 7 -19.41 26.55 -7.94
C MET A 7 -18.98 25.70 -6.73
N GLY A 8 -19.94 24.96 -6.18
CA GLY A 8 -19.69 23.97 -5.13
C GLY A 8 -18.80 22.84 -5.63
N ALA A 9 -17.74 22.54 -4.88
CA ALA A 9 -16.87 21.41 -5.14
C ALA A 9 -17.59 20.10 -4.76
N LEU A 10 -17.69 19.17 -5.72
CA LEU A 10 -18.10 17.79 -5.48
C LEU A 10 -16.91 17.04 -4.85
N LEU A 11 -17.07 16.59 -3.61
CA LEU A 11 -16.11 15.72 -2.93
C LEU A 11 -16.32 14.29 -3.46
N ILE A 12 -15.40 13.78 -4.29
CA ILE A 12 -15.36 12.35 -4.64
C ILE A 12 -14.44 11.67 -3.64
N VAL A 13 -15.04 11.20 -2.53
CA VAL A 13 -14.39 10.25 -1.63
C VAL A 13 -14.37 8.90 -2.33
N GLY A 14 -13.19 8.27 -2.42
CA GLY A 14 -13.11 6.86 -2.78
C GLY A 14 -13.91 6.06 -1.76
N ALA A 15 -15.13 5.67 -2.14
CA ALA A 15 -16.07 5.06 -1.22
C ALA A 15 -15.60 3.64 -0.87
N THR A 16 -15.02 3.46 0.31
CA THR A 16 -15.17 2.19 1.01
C THR A 16 -16.65 2.08 1.38
N ALA A 17 -17.41 1.31 0.60
CA ALA A 17 -18.82 1.09 0.90
C ALA A 17 -18.94 0.17 2.11
N PHE A 18 -19.11 0.77 3.29
CA PHE A 18 -19.51 0.04 4.49
C PHE A 18 -21.02 -0.16 4.46
N GLY A 19 -21.45 -1.42 4.38
CA GLY A 19 -22.86 -1.79 4.48
C GLY A 19 -23.22 -2.14 5.92
N ALA A 20 -24.28 -1.53 6.46
CA ALA A 20 -24.84 -1.95 7.74
C ALA A 20 -25.57 -3.30 7.59
N VAL A 21 -25.47 -4.16 8.61
CA VAL A 21 -26.38 -5.30 8.78
C VAL A 21 -27.46 -4.88 9.77
N SER A 22 -28.72 -4.94 9.35
CA SER A 22 -29.86 -4.58 10.20
C SER A 22 -30.82 -5.76 10.35
N ALA A 23 -31.57 -5.75 11.45
CA ALA A 23 -32.68 -6.66 11.69
C ALA A 23 -33.80 -5.88 12.40
N GLU A 24 -35.04 -6.19 12.08
CA GLU A 24 -36.20 -5.60 12.75
C GLU A 24 -36.47 -6.30 14.09
N PHE A 25 -36.94 -5.55 15.08
CA PHE A 25 -37.36 -6.10 16.37
C PHE A 25 -38.68 -6.87 16.24
N SER A 26 -38.75 -8.05 16.85
CA SER A 26 -40.01 -8.76 17.01
C SER A 26 -41.00 -7.94 17.85
N GLY A 27 -42.30 -8.12 17.62
CA GLY A 27 -43.37 -7.41 18.35
C GLY A 27 -43.64 -5.97 17.88
N ASN A 28 -42.97 -5.49 16.84
CA ASN A 28 -43.24 -4.17 16.26
C ASN A 28 -44.60 -4.16 15.54
N THR A 29 -45.61 -3.54 16.15
CA THR A 29 -46.95 -3.33 15.54
C THR A 29 -47.28 -1.84 15.57
N GLY A 30 -47.38 -1.23 14.39
CA GLY A 30 -47.72 0.20 14.28
C GLY A 30 -46.70 1.15 14.93
N GLY A 31 -45.41 0.78 14.99
CA GLY A 31 -44.34 1.61 15.55
C GLY A 31 -44.17 1.53 17.08
N ASN A 32 -44.96 0.70 17.78
CA ASN A 32 -44.84 0.48 19.21
C ASN A 32 -44.25 -0.91 19.50
N ILE A 33 -43.32 -0.99 20.45
CA ILE A 33 -42.68 -2.23 20.92
C ILE A 33 -42.87 -2.33 22.44
N SER A 34 -43.60 -3.34 22.92
CA SER A 34 -43.79 -3.60 24.35
C SER A 34 -42.82 -4.66 24.90
N GLN A 35 -42.53 -5.70 24.12
CA GLN A 35 -41.44 -6.67 24.29
C GLN A 35 -41.00 -7.16 22.91
N GLY A 36 -39.69 -7.15 22.63
CA GLY A 36 -39.16 -7.49 21.31
C GLY A 36 -37.68 -7.88 21.33
N SER A 37 -37.28 -8.70 20.36
CA SER A 37 -35.91 -9.18 20.15
C SER A 37 -35.55 -9.06 18.67
N ALA A 38 -34.32 -8.65 18.35
CA ALA A 38 -33.77 -8.65 16.99
C ALA A 38 -32.44 -9.41 16.98
N THR A 39 -32.09 -10.03 15.86
CA THR A 39 -30.78 -10.67 15.68
C THR A 39 -30.25 -10.31 14.30
N ALA A 40 -29.16 -9.53 14.26
CA ALA A 40 -28.43 -9.18 13.05
C ALA A 40 -27.09 -9.93 13.05
N ASN A 41 -26.74 -10.55 11.93
CA ASN A 41 -25.52 -11.36 11.80
C ASN A 41 -24.51 -10.64 10.89
N LEU A 42 -23.52 -9.98 11.49
CA LEU A 42 -22.38 -9.43 10.76
C LEU A 42 -21.38 -10.56 10.44
N ARG A 43 -21.09 -10.77 9.16
CA ARG A 43 -20.13 -11.80 8.74
C ARG A 43 -18.70 -11.32 9.01
N LEU A 44 -17.92 -12.18 9.66
CA LEU A 44 -16.47 -12.02 9.77
C LEU A 44 -15.81 -12.66 8.55
N ALA A 45 -14.78 -12.01 8.02
CA ALA A 45 -13.93 -12.56 6.98
C ALA A 45 -12.47 -12.52 7.47
N SER A 46 -11.75 -13.61 7.27
CA SER A 46 -10.32 -13.71 7.54
C SER A 46 -9.64 -14.26 6.29
N ARG A 47 -8.47 -13.71 5.96
CA ARG A 47 -7.65 -14.11 4.81
C ARG A 47 -6.21 -14.32 5.29
N GLY A 48 -5.50 -15.24 4.66
CA GLY A 48 -4.07 -15.46 4.86
C GLY A 48 -3.54 -16.49 3.87
N THR A 49 -2.22 -16.56 3.74
CA THR A 49 -1.51 -17.53 2.91
C THR A 49 -0.69 -18.44 3.82
N VAL A 50 -0.84 -19.75 3.67
CA VAL A 50 0.00 -20.75 4.36
C VAL A 50 1.19 -21.07 3.47
N ILE A 51 2.39 -20.88 4.00
CA ILE A 51 3.64 -21.22 3.33
C ILE A 51 4.13 -22.55 3.90
N ASP A 52 4.31 -23.56 3.03
CA ASP A 52 5.02 -24.79 3.38
C ASP A 52 6.52 -24.57 3.19
N THR A 53 7.32 -24.82 4.23
CA THR A 53 8.79 -24.68 4.18
C THR A 53 9.51 -26.02 4.33
N THR A 54 8.77 -27.13 4.22
CA THR A 54 9.32 -28.48 4.31
C THR A 54 10.32 -28.70 3.18
N ASN A 55 11.58 -28.98 3.54
CA ASN A 55 12.68 -29.24 2.61
C ASN A 55 12.98 -28.10 1.60
N LYS A 56 12.59 -26.86 1.89
CA LYS A 56 12.94 -25.68 1.09
C LYS A 56 13.08 -24.44 1.96
N ALA A 57 13.81 -23.45 1.45
CA ALA A 57 13.87 -22.13 2.04
C ALA A 57 12.98 -21.17 1.24
N VAL A 58 12.30 -20.26 1.94
CA VAL A 58 11.41 -19.26 1.36
C VAL A 58 11.81 -17.89 1.87
N LEU A 59 12.07 -16.96 0.97
CA LEU A 59 12.22 -15.54 1.29
C LEU A 59 10.84 -14.94 1.53
N VAL A 60 10.63 -14.34 2.70
CA VAL A 60 9.40 -13.69 3.11
C VAL A 60 9.68 -12.21 3.32
N VAL A 61 9.02 -11.36 2.54
CA VAL A 61 9.10 -9.90 2.66
C VAL A 61 7.79 -9.40 3.25
N THR A 62 7.85 -8.69 4.37
CA THR A 62 6.65 -8.27 5.14
C THR A 62 6.68 -6.77 5.40
N PRO A 63 5.65 -5.99 5.00
CA PRO A 63 5.54 -4.60 5.42
C PRO A 63 5.24 -4.54 6.93
N THR A 64 5.94 -3.67 7.65
CA THR A 64 5.86 -3.52 9.11
C THR A 64 5.40 -2.14 9.56
N VAL A 65 5.60 -1.11 8.73
CA VAL A 65 5.07 0.24 8.91
C VAL A 65 4.43 0.70 7.61
N ASN A 66 3.25 1.30 7.69
CA ASN A 66 2.41 1.65 6.54
C ASN A 66 2.07 0.41 5.68
N ALA A 67 1.71 -0.70 6.33
CA ALA A 67 1.18 -1.88 5.63
C ALA A 67 -0.22 -1.59 5.09
N GLY A 68 -0.45 -1.94 3.83
CA GLY A 68 -1.78 -1.90 3.21
C GLY A 68 -2.75 -2.84 3.91
N ALA A 69 -4.04 -2.63 3.70
CA ALA A 69 -5.08 -3.50 4.26
C ALA A 69 -5.01 -4.96 3.76
N ASP A 70 -4.22 -5.21 2.72
CA ASP A 70 -3.89 -6.55 2.25
C ASP A 70 -2.83 -7.27 3.09
N GLY A 71 -1.98 -6.52 3.81
CA GLY A 71 -0.84 -7.02 4.57
C GLY A 71 0.40 -7.33 3.73
N GLU A 72 0.34 -7.08 2.41
CA GLU A 72 1.38 -7.46 1.44
C GLU A 72 1.99 -6.24 0.73
N THR A 73 1.33 -5.08 0.80
CA THR A 73 1.76 -3.84 0.14
C THR A 73 2.24 -2.79 1.15
N LEU A 74 3.22 -1.96 0.78
CA LEU A 74 3.46 -0.67 1.46
C LEU A 74 2.47 0.38 0.93
N SER A 75 1.60 0.88 1.79
CA SER A 75 0.54 1.83 1.44
C SER A 75 0.78 3.18 2.11
N PHE A 76 1.04 4.20 1.28
CA PHE A 76 1.31 5.56 1.73
C PHE A 76 0.07 6.44 1.54
N ASP A 77 -0.72 6.60 2.60
CA ASP A 77 -1.88 7.49 2.60
C ASP A 77 -1.50 8.89 3.08
N PHE A 78 -1.30 9.79 2.12
CA PHE A 78 -0.98 11.20 2.39
C PHE A 78 -2.18 12.03 2.87
N SER A 79 -3.39 11.46 2.85
CA SER A 79 -4.65 12.14 3.18
C SER A 79 -4.79 13.49 2.45
N SER A 80 -4.47 14.60 3.12
CA SER A 80 -4.51 15.94 2.55
C SER A 80 -3.10 16.46 2.28
N ILE A 81 -2.86 16.83 1.01
CA ILE A 81 -1.58 17.41 0.57
C ILE A 81 -1.77 18.91 0.31
N VAL A 82 -0.85 19.73 0.83
CA VAL A 82 -0.85 21.18 0.58
C VAL A 82 -0.27 21.44 -0.81
N LYS A 83 -1.08 22.05 -1.68
CA LYS A 83 -0.64 22.48 -3.02
C LYS A 83 0.52 23.47 -2.91
N ASN A 84 1.56 23.26 -3.73
CA ASN A 84 2.75 24.09 -3.82
C ASN A 84 3.47 24.29 -2.47
N ALA A 85 3.43 23.29 -1.58
CA ALA A 85 4.23 23.31 -0.37
C ALA A 85 5.72 23.50 -0.70
N GLU A 86 6.42 24.32 0.10
CA GLU A 86 7.86 24.57 -0.07
C GLU A 86 8.71 23.30 0.13
N GLN A 87 8.21 22.36 0.93
CA GLN A 87 8.84 21.07 1.18
C GLN A 87 7.89 19.95 0.77
N PRO A 88 8.41 18.86 0.16
CA PRO A 88 7.61 17.67 -0.09
C PRO A 88 7.02 17.12 1.20
N GLN A 89 5.77 16.66 1.15
CA GLN A 89 5.19 15.88 2.25
C GLN A 89 5.69 14.44 2.11
N THR A 90 6.28 13.91 3.18
CA THR A 90 6.95 12.61 3.18
C THR A 90 6.33 11.67 4.21
N LEU A 91 6.12 10.43 3.81
CA LEU A 91 5.69 9.33 4.68
C LEU A 91 6.72 8.20 4.64
N GLU A 92 6.95 7.58 5.80
CA GLU A 92 7.90 6.49 5.97
C GLU A 92 7.17 5.14 6.00
N GLY A 93 7.61 4.19 5.19
CA GLY A 93 7.17 2.80 5.20
C GLY A 93 8.34 1.89 5.52
N LYS A 94 8.09 0.77 6.18
CA LYS A 94 9.14 -0.20 6.53
C LYS A 94 8.72 -1.60 6.15
N PHE A 95 9.70 -2.42 5.80
CA PHE A 95 9.52 -3.84 5.57
C PHE A 95 10.67 -4.63 6.19
N THR A 96 10.41 -5.90 6.48
CA THR A 96 11.45 -6.87 6.79
C THR A 96 11.57 -7.89 5.69
N ALA A 97 12.77 -8.41 5.49
CA ALA A 97 13.02 -9.62 4.70
C ALA A 97 13.65 -10.67 5.61
N GLU A 98 13.10 -11.89 5.55
CA GLU A 98 13.49 -13.02 6.39
C GLU A 98 13.44 -14.31 5.58
N ILE A 99 14.34 -15.26 5.88
CA ILE A 99 14.31 -16.59 5.26
C ILE A 99 13.70 -17.58 6.24
N TRP A 100 12.71 -18.33 5.77
CA TRP A 100 12.07 -19.41 6.52
C TRP A 100 12.41 -20.75 5.89
N ALA A 101 12.89 -21.70 6.70
CA ALA A 101 13.20 -23.06 6.26
C ALA A 101 12.91 -24.06 7.39
N ASN A 102 12.20 -25.15 7.08
CA ASN A 102 11.76 -26.14 8.07
C ASN A 102 11.12 -25.51 9.32
N ASP A 103 10.14 -24.63 9.08
CA ASP A 103 9.25 -24.01 10.06
C ASP A 103 9.93 -23.06 11.06
N LYS A 104 11.13 -22.58 10.74
CA LYS A 104 11.85 -21.57 11.51
C LYS A 104 12.51 -20.54 10.63
N LYS A 105 12.70 -19.34 11.18
CA LYS A 105 13.62 -18.36 10.61
C LYS A 105 15.03 -18.94 10.61
N VAL A 106 15.81 -18.63 9.57
CA VAL A 106 17.22 -19.03 9.46
C VAL A 106 18.07 -17.81 9.13
N ALA A 107 19.33 -17.87 9.52
CA ALA A 107 20.28 -16.79 9.23
C ALA A 107 20.60 -16.73 7.73
N PHE A 108 20.82 -15.52 7.21
CA PHE A 108 21.33 -15.27 5.86
C PHE A 108 22.74 -15.86 5.67
N GLY A 109 23.53 -15.96 6.73
CA GLY A 109 24.89 -16.49 6.67
C GLY A 109 25.80 -15.58 5.82
N ASN A 110 26.41 -16.16 4.78
CA ASN A 110 27.23 -15.42 3.82
C ASN A 110 26.44 -14.98 2.57
N ALA A 111 25.11 -15.10 2.58
CA ALA A 111 24.29 -14.68 1.47
C ALA A 111 24.43 -13.16 1.25
N GLU A 112 24.43 -12.76 -0.01
CA GLU A 112 24.35 -11.36 -0.39
C GLU A 112 22.86 -10.97 -0.48
N ILE A 113 22.51 -9.82 0.10
CA ILE A 113 21.15 -9.29 0.11
C ILE A 113 21.17 -8.01 -0.71
N ASP A 114 20.55 -8.06 -1.88
CA ASP A 114 20.37 -6.92 -2.76
C ASP A 114 18.92 -6.43 -2.67
N VAL A 115 18.75 -5.12 -2.51
CA VAL A 115 17.45 -4.49 -2.29
C VAL A 115 17.37 -3.23 -3.13
N SER A 116 16.36 -3.19 -3.99
CA SER A 116 16.17 -2.10 -4.94
C SER A 116 14.70 -1.70 -5.09
N LEU A 117 14.49 -0.52 -5.65
CA LEU A 117 13.21 -0.05 -6.15
C LEU A 117 13.09 -0.45 -7.62
N ALA A 118 11.88 -0.77 -8.05
CA ALA A 118 11.58 -1.06 -9.44
C ALA A 118 10.21 -0.50 -9.82
N MET A 119 10.03 -0.16 -11.10
CA MET A 119 8.72 0.19 -11.66
C MET A 119 8.04 -1.09 -12.20
N VAL A 120 6.76 -1.27 -11.90
CA VAL A 120 5.95 -2.43 -12.34
C VAL A 120 5.90 -2.56 -13.87
N ASN A 121 5.85 -1.43 -14.60
CA ASN A 121 5.67 -1.41 -16.06
C ASN A 121 6.62 -0.41 -16.77
N GLY A 122 7.87 -0.25 -16.35
CA GLY A 122 8.77 0.71 -17.01
C GLY A 122 10.18 0.79 -16.45
N SER A 123 10.94 1.78 -16.95
CA SER A 123 12.38 1.93 -16.74
C SER A 123 12.78 3.22 -16.01
N VAL A 124 11.84 3.93 -15.37
CA VAL A 124 12.14 5.20 -14.70
C VAL A 124 12.75 4.91 -13.33
N LEU A 125 14.06 4.65 -13.34
CA LEU A 125 14.91 4.57 -12.15
C LEU A 125 16.04 5.59 -12.33
N ASP A 126 16.24 6.44 -11.31
CA ASP A 126 17.45 7.26 -11.25
C ASP A 126 18.62 6.42 -10.73
N ASP A 127 18.31 5.49 -9.81
CA ASP A 127 19.22 4.55 -9.17
C ASP A 127 18.40 3.38 -8.57
N ASP A 128 19.03 2.27 -8.22
CA ASP A 128 18.40 1.13 -7.57
C ASP A 128 17.74 1.52 -6.23
N SER A 129 18.17 2.61 -5.60
CA SER A 129 17.60 3.11 -4.35
C SER A 129 16.64 4.29 -4.52
N ILE A 130 16.42 4.81 -5.74
CA ILE A 130 15.71 6.06 -5.97
C ILE A 130 14.82 6.01 -7.23
N ILE A 131 13.54 6.31 -7.03
CA ILE A 131 12.60 6.68 -8.11
C ILE A 131 12.22 8.15 -7.93
N ARG A 132 12.39 8.99 -8.95
CA ARG A 132 11.93 10.38 -8.93
C ARG A 132 10.92 10.69 -10.00
N GLY A 133 10.06 11.66 -9.69
CA GLY A 133 9.24 12.34 -10.69
C GLY A 133 8.13 11.49 -11.31
N ILE A 134 7.59 10.49 -10.60
CA ILE A 134 6.38 9.79 -11.05
C ILE A 134 5.25 10.83 -11.15
N ALA A 135 4.74 11.06 -12.36
CA ALA A 135 3.64 11.98 -12.58
C ALA A 135 2.35 11.41 -11.98
N LEU A 136 1.72 12.19 -11.11
CA LEU A 136 0.42 11.87 -10.51
C LEU A 136 -0.67 12.50 -11.34
N TYR A 137 -1.70 11.72 -11.67
CA TYR A 137 -2.85 12.18 -12.45
C TYR A 137 -4.13 12.07 -11.63
N ASP A 138 -5.03 13.03 -11.81
CA ASP A 138 -6.32 13.02 -11.13
C ASP A 138 -7.19 11.84 -11.57
N THR A 139 -7.50 10.96 -10.64
CA THR A 139 -8.30 9.73 -10.82
C THR A 139 -9.73 10.00 -11.30
N VAL A 140 -10.26 11.20 -11.08
CA VAL A 140 -11.59 11.60 -11.63
C VAL A 140 -11.53 11.80 -13.14
N THR A 141 -10.35 12.13 -13.68
CA THR A 141 -10.14 12.43 -15.12
C THR A 141 -9.31 11.35 -15.83
N ALA A 142 -8.65 10.46 -15.07
CA ALA A 142 -7.90 9.35 -15.62
C ALA A 142 -8.84 8.22 -16.05
N GLY A 143 -8.89 7.94 -17.35
CA GLY A 143 -9.38 6.66 -17.85
C GLY A 143 -8.60 5.52 -17.18
N THR A 144 -9.25 4.39 -16.95
CA THR A 144 -8.73 3.21 -16.24
C THR A 144 -7.26 2.91 -16.61
N PRO A 145 -6.32 2.91 -15.64
CA PRO A 145 -4.93 2.53 -15.91
C PRO A 145 -4.88 1.03 -16.29
N GLY A 146 -4.35 0.72 -17.49
CA GLY A 146 -4.13 -0.68 -17.90
C GLY A 146 -4.40 -1.02 -19.37
N SER A 147 -4.78 -0.06 -20.21
CA SER A 147 -4.72 -0.21 -21.67
C SER A 147 -3.65 0.74 -22.20
N SER A 148 -3.06 0.46 -23.35
CA SER A 148 -2.11 1.32 -24.08
C SER A 148 -2.70 2.67 -24.55
N GLY A 149 -3.69 3.20 -23.82
CA GLY A 149 -4.37 4.48 -24.07
C GLY A 149 -3.70 5.60 -23.30
N GLU A 150 -3.60 6.76 -23.95
CA GLU A 150 -3.09 8.00 -23.36
C GLU A 150 -3.69 8.25 -21.97
N ILE A 151 -2.83 8.66 -21.04
CA ILE A 151 -3.29 9.21 -19.77
C ILE A 151 -3.94 10.56 -20.08
N THR A 152 -5.26 10.59 -20.17
CA THR A 152 -6.05 11.82 -20.43
C THR A 152 -6.29 12.68 -19.19
N GLY A 153 -5.75 12.27 -18.04
CA GLY A 153 -5.91 12.97 -16.77
C GLY A 153 -5.08 14.25 -16.70
N LYS A 154 -5.53 15.23 -15.90
CA LYS A 154 -4.71 16.38 -15.51
C LYS A 154 -3.60 15.91 -14.57
N GLU A 155 -2.34 16.25 -14.86
CA GLU A 155 -1.23 16.05 -13.91
C GLU A 155 -1.48 16.94 -12.68
N ILE A 156 -1.44 16.34 -11.49
CA ILE A 156 -1.71 17.01 -10.22
C ILE A 156 -0.50 17.10 -9.29
N GLY A 157 0.58 16.41 -9.60
CA GLY A 157 1.80 16.47 -8.79
C GLY A 157 2.82 15.43 -9.21
N THR A 158 3.85 15.29 -8.39
CA THR A 158 4.90 14.29 -8.56
C THR A 158 5.12 13.51 -7.29
N LEU A 159 5.31 12.21 -7.43
CA LEU A 159 5.69 11.28 -6.38
C LEU A 159 7.14 10.82 -6.58
N SER A 160 7.85 10.57 -5.49
CA SER A 160 9.20 10.04 -5.50
C SER A 160 9.40 9.09 -4.33
N TYR A 161 10.27 8.11 -4.51
CA TYR A 161 10.61 7.11 -3.51
C TYR A 161 12.11 7.09 -3.30
N THR A 162 12.53 7.00 -2.04
CA THR A 162 13.90 6.65 -1.69
C THR A 162 13.89 5.43 -0.79
N LEU A 163 14.86 4.55 -1.02
CA LEU A 163 15.07 3.31 -0.29
C LEU A 163 16.37 3.39 0.49
N SER A 164 16.32 2.91 1.73
CA SER A 164 17.49 2.57 2.51
C SER A 164 17.22 1.30 3.28
N GLY A 165 18.26 0.67 3.80
CA GLY A 165 18.07 -0.49 4.65
C GLY A 165 19.36 -0.99 5.25
N VAL A 166 19.19 -1.87 6.22
CA VAL A 166 20.30 -2.47 6.95
C VAL A 166 19.92 -3.86 7.41
N GLN A 167 20.88 -4.78 7.32
CA GLN A 167 20.77 -6.05 8.00
C GLN A 167 20.78 -5.79 9.51
N THR A 168 19.63 -5.98 10.16
CA THR A 168 19.45 -5.65 11.58
C THR A 168 20.05 -6.74 12.48
N ASN A 169 20.04 -7.98 12.01
CA ASN A 169 20.73 -9.12 12.60
C ASN A 169 20.99 -10.18 11.51
N ASP A 170 21.58 -11.31 11.88
CA ASP A 170 21.90 -12.40 10.97
C ASP A 170 20.67 -13.04 10.28
N MET A 171 19.44 -12.81 10.75
CA MET A 171 18.19 -13.42 10.26
C MET A 171 17.19 -12.43 9.66
N THR A 172 17.37 -11.14 9.88
CA THR A 172 16.40 -10.09 9.48
C THR A 172 17.10 -8.91 8.83
N TYR A 173 16.70 -8.60 7.60
CA TYR A 173 16.97 -7.32 6.94
C TYR A 173 15.79 -6.38 7.15
N THR A 174 16.05 -5.12 7.48
CA THR A 174 15.02 -4.08 7.59
C THR A 174 15.25 -3.02 6.53
N GLY A 175 14.28 -2.84 5.63
CA GLY A 175 14.27 -1.75 4.66
C GLY A 175 13.29 -0.66 5.06
N THR A 176 13.63 0.57 4.69
CA THR A 176 12.83 1.78 4.88
C THR A 176 12.64 2.46 3.53
N VAL A 177 11.38 2.74 3.19
CA VAL A 177 11.00 3.49 1.99
C VAL A 177 10.38 4.81 2.41
N ASN A 178 10.94 5.91 1.93
CA ASN A 178 10.32 7.23 2.08
C ASN A 178 9.61 7.58 0.79
N ALA A 179 8.29 7.79 0.88
CA ALA A 179 7.48 8.29 -0.22
C ALA A 179 7.30 9.80 -0.04
N SER A 180 7.62 10.59 -1.05
CA SER A 180 7.55 12.06 -1.02
C SER A 180 6.67 12.58 -2.14
N VAL A 181 5.69 13.42 -1.81
CA VAL A 181 4.77 14.03 -2.79
C VAL A 181 4.92 15.55 -2.81
N VAL A 182 4.92 16.09 -4.03
CA VAL A 182 4.75 17.52 -4.31
C VAL A 182 3.49 17.69 -5.15
N ALA A 183 2.44 18.26 -4.56
CA ALA A 183 1.20 18.56 -5.28
C ALA A 183 1.30 19.92 -5.99
N LYS A 184 1.00 19.94 -7.29
CA LYS A 184 0.92 21.15 -8.12
C LYS A 184 -0.52 21.61 -8.29
N GLU A 185 -1.48 20.69 -8.26
CA GLU A 185 -2.90 20.95 -8.49
C GLU A 185 -3.76 20.11 -7.54
N SER A 186 -5.02 20.50 -7.36
CA SER A 186 -5.97 19.70 -6.58
C SER A 186 -6.44 18.50 -7.40
N GLY A 187 -6.61 17.36 -6.73
CA GLY A 187 -7.14 16.12 -7.31
C GLY A 187 -6.90 14.95 -6.36
N SER A 188 -7.26 13.75 -6.79
CA SER A 188 -7.00 12.51 -6.06
C SER A 188 -6.19 11.56 -6.91
N PHE A 189 -5.20 10.88 -6.36
CA PHE A 189 -4.38 9.90 -7.08
C PHE A 189 -4.36 8.55 -6.37
N ASN A 190 -4.06 7.51 -7.14
CA ASN A 190 -3.78 6.18 -6.63
C ASN A 190 -2.65 5.61 -7.49
N ASP A 191 -1.43 5.64 -6.97
CA ASP A 191 -0.26 5.08 -7.66
C ASP A 191 0.02 3.66 -7.15
N LYS A 192 0.28 2.76 -8.11
CA LYS A 192 0.71 1.39 -7.87
C LYS A 192 1.86 1.01 -8.80
N SER A 193 2.61 2.00 -9.26
CA SER A 193 3.58 1.82 -10.34
C SER A 193 4.97 1.45 -9.84
N ALA A 194 5.25 1.62 -8.54
CA ALA A 194 6.52 1.25 -7.91
C ALA A 194 6.39 0.00 -7.02
N MET A 195 7.49 -0.73 -6.88
CA MET A 195 7.66 -1.86 -5.96
C MET A 195 9.06 -1.87 -5.33
N VAL A 196 9.20 -2.61 -4.23
CA VAL A 196 10.51 -2.99 -3.69
C VAL A 196 10.84 -4.40 -4.15
N THR A 197 12.06 -4.59 -4.65
CA THR A 197 12.62 -5.90 -4.96
C THR A 197 13.63 -6.27 -3.88
N VAL A 198 13.52 -7.49 -3.35
CA VAL A 198 14.50 -8.08 -2.45
C VAL A 198 15.03 -9.35 -3.10
N ALA A 199 16.32 -9.39 -3.39
CA ALA A 199 17.02 -10.55 -3.89
C ALA A 199 18.02 -11.03 -2.84
N VAL A 200 18.08 -12.35 -2.64
CA VAL A 200 19.09 -12.99 -1.81
C VAL A 200 19.85 -13.99 -2.68
N THR A 201 21.14 -13.78 -2.84
CA THR A 201 22.05 -14.60 -3.65
C THR A 201 23.05 -15.33 -2.77
N ASP A 202 23.63 -16.42 -3.31
CA ASP A 202 24.61 -17.27 -2.61
C ASP A 202 24.16 -17.83 -1.25
N PHE A 203 22.85 -17.89 -1.04
CA PHE A 203 22.28 -18.51 0.15
C PHE A 203 22.46 -20.03 0.13
N SER A 204 22.94 -20.59 1.24
CA SER A 204 23.04 -22.02 1.46
C SER A 204 22.49 -22.40 2.83
N TYR A 205 21.75 -23.50 2.87
CA TYR A 205 21.19 -24.04 4.11
C TYR A 205 21.26 -25.56 4.08
N THR A 206 21.94 -26.12 5.07
CA THR A 206 21.96 -27.56 5.32
C THR A 206 21.03 -27.84 6.48
N LYS A 207 20.04 -28.71 6.29
CA LYS A 207 19.20 -29.18 7.38
C LYS A 207 20.08 -29.85 8.42
N GLY A 208 20.14 -29.28 9.63
CA GLY A 208 20.73 -29.95 10.78
C GLY A 208 20.01 -31.28 10.97
N SER A 209 20.78 -32.37 10.95
CA SER A 209 20.33 -33.74 11.21
C SER A 209 19.61 -33.86 12.55
#